data_AF-A0A1V3XBE4-F1
#
_entry.id   AF-A0A1V3XBE4-F1
#
_cell.length_a   1.000
_cell.length_b   1.000
_cell.length_c   1.000
_cell.angle_alpha   90.00
_cell.angle_beta   90.00
_cell.angle_gamma   90.00
#
_symmetry.space_group_name_H-M   'P 1'
#
loop_
_entity.id
_entity.type
_entity.pdbx_description
1 polymer ?
#
loop_
_entity_poly.entity_id
_entity_poly.type
_entity_poly.pdbx_seq_one_letter_code
_entity_poly.pdbx_strand_id
1 'polypeptide(L)'
;MCPLRLRHPSGWPLYPIQPDRTYVNIGFWSSVPVGATEGATNRAIEAKVSELDGHKSLYSDSYYTREEFDELYGGESYSTEKKIYDPDSRLLDLYAKAVQRR
;
A
#
# COMPACT_ATOMS: atom_id res chain seq x y z
N MET A 1 -3.54 16.60 9.72
CA MET A 1 -2.48 15.58 9.95
C MET A 1 -2.84 14.81 11.20
N CYS A 2 -2.79 13.47 11.16
CA CYS A 2 -3.19 12.62 12.29
C CYS A 2 -2.02 11.70 12.68
N PRO A 3 -1.50 11.74 13.92
CA PRO A 3 -0.41 10.87 14.35
C PRO A 3 -0.90 9.41 14.47
N LEU A 4 -0.03 8.48 14.11
CA LEU A 4 -0.25 7.04 14.21
C LEU A 4 0.97 6.38 14.85
N ARG A 5 0.74 5.46 15.79
CA ARG A 5 1.79 4.60 16.36
C ARG A 5 1.21 3.22 16.58
N LEU A 6 1.83 2.21 15.97
CA LEU A 6 1.42 0.82 16.16
C LEU A 6 1.81 0.36 17.56
N ARG A 7 0.82 -0.13 18.31
CA ARG A 7 1.01 -0.67 19.68
C ARG A 7 1.20 -2.19 19.71
N HIS A 8 0.87 -2.89 18.63
CA HIS A 8 0.98 -4.34 18.57
C HIS A 8 2.45 -4.72 18.32
N PRO A 9 3.09 -5.52 19.20
CA PRO A 9 4.53 -5.79 19.12
C PRO A 9 4.91 -6.63 17.89
N SER A 10 4.01 -7.49 17.41
CA SER A 10 4.29 -8.36 16.26
C SER A 10 4.11 -7.71 14.89
N GLY A 11 3.77 -6.41 14.82
CA GLY A 11 3.50 -5.76 13.55
C GLY A 11 2.14 -6.15 12.95
N TRP A 12 1.87 -5.63 11.75
CA TRP A 12 0.81 -6.12 10.87
C TRP A 12 1.44 -6.62 9.56
N PRO A 13 1.32 -7.90 9.21
CA PRO A 13 2.05 -8.47 8.08
C PRO A 13 1.63 -7.89 6.72
N LEU A 14 0.40 -7.38 6.60
CA LEU A 14 -0.12 -6.75 5.37
C LEU A 14 0.07 -5.22 5.33
N TYR A 15 0.61 -4.64 6.40
CA TYR A 15 0.86 -3.20 6.52
C TYR A 15 2.03 -2.99 7.50
N PRO A 16 3.27 -3.32 7.09
CA PRO A 16 4.42 -3.53 7.97
C PRO A 16 5.05 -2.22 8.46
N ILE A 17 4.25 -1.35 9.10
CA ILE A 17 4.79 -0.20 9.84
C ILE A 17 5.43 -0.66 11.15
N GLN A 18 6.53 -0.01 11.54
CA GLN A 18 7.30 -0.42 12.71
C GLN A 18 6.50 -0.16 14.00
N PRO A 19 6.39 -1.15 14.91
CA PRO A 19 5.90 -0.93 16.27
C PRO A 19 6.72 0.18 16.95
N ASP A 20 6.06 0.96 17.80
CA ASP A 20 6.69 2.01 18.59
C ASP A 20 7.32 3.19 17.83
N ARG A 21 7.26 3.21 16.49
CA ARG A 21 7.60 4.37 15.65
C ARG A 21 6.38 5.26 15.45
N THR A 22 6.58 6.57 15.60
CA THR A 22 5.54 7.57 15.32
C THR A 22 5.54 7.89 13.83
N TYR A 23 4.38 7.73 13.21
CA TYR A 23 4.07 8.14 11.85
C TYR A 23 3.06 9.28 11.86
N VAL A 24 2.96 10.03 10.76
CA VAL A 24 1.90 11.00 10.55
C VAL A 24 1.16 10.71 9.25
N ASN A 25 -0.16 10.66 9.31
CA ASN A 25 -0.99 10.50 8.12
C ASN A 25 -1.16 11.84 7.41
N ILE A 26 -0.83 11.86 6.13
CA ILE A 26 -0.96 12.99 5.22
C ILE A 26 -1.87 12.58 4.08
N GLY A 27 -3.01 13.26 3.95
CA GLY A 27 -3.96 13.06 2.86
C GLY A 27 -3.98 14.26 1.94
N PHE A 28 -3.94 14.02 0.65
CA PHE A 28 -4.12 15.03 -0.39
C PHE A 28 -5.57 14.97 -0.86
N TRP A 29 -6.21 16.14 -0.93
CA TRP A 29 -7.59 16.28 -1.39
C TRP A 29 -7.61 17.35 -2.47
N SER A 30 -8.11 17.00 -3.66
CA SER A 30 -8.36 17.83 -4.85
C SER A 30 -7.82 17.13 -6.11
N SER A 31 -8.25 17.61 -7.27
CA SER A 31 -7.70 17.19 -8.57
C SER A 31 -6.34 17.83 -8.81
N VAL A 32 -5.41 17.04 -9.32
CA VAL A 32 -4.16 17.53 -9.92
C VAL A 32 -4.23 17.35 -11.44
N PRO A 33 -3.58 18.21 -12.24
CA PRO A 33 -3.45 17.97 -13.67
C PRO A 33 -2.84 16.60 -13.93
N VAL A 34 -3.33 15.90 -14.96
CA VAL A 34 -2.69 14.69 -15.45
C VAL A 34 -1.29 15.12 -15.92
N GLY A 35 -0.25 14.64 -15.24
CA GLY A 35 1.14 14.95 -15.57
C GLY A 35 1.55 14.38 -16.94
N ALA A 36 2.86 14.36 -17.22
CA ALA A 36 3.37 13.87 -18.51
C ALA A 36 2.99 12.41 -18.84
N THR A 37 2.73 11.60 -17.81
CA THR A 37 2.28 10.21 -17.92
C THR A 37 1.15 9.93 -16.94
N GLU A 38 0.37 8.90 -17.24
CA GLU A 38 -0.65 8.41 -16.32
C GLU A 38 -0.01 8.05 -14.96
N GLY A 39 -0.61 8.53 -13.88
CA GLY A 39 -0.12 8.27 -12.53
C GLY A 39 1.14 9.02 -12.13
N ALA A 40 1.66 9.95 -12.95
CA ALA A 40 2.91 10.66 -12.66
C ALA A 40 3.00 11.21 -11.22
N THR A 41 1.93 11.84 -10.73
CA THR A 41 1.86 12.35 -9.35
C THR A 41 1.85 11.23 -8.31
N ASN A 42 1.09 10.15 -8.54
CA ASN A 42 1.07 9.01 -7.62
C ASN A 42 2.44 8.34 -7.54
N ARG A 43 3.13 8.15 -8.67
CA ARG A 43 4.49 7.60 -8.73
C ARG A 43 5.48 8.48 -7.97
N ALA A 44 5.39 9.80 -8.11
CA ALA A 44 6.24 10.73 -7.35
C ALA A 44 5.97 10.67 -5.84
N ILE A 45 4.68 10.55 -5.45
CA ILE A 45 4.30 10.35 -4.04
C ILE A 45 4.83 9.02 -3.53
N GLU A 46 4.68 7.93 -4.28
CA GLU A 46 5.16 6.59 -3.92
C GLU A 46 6.67 6.59 -3.69
N ALA A 47 7.44 7.17 -4.62
CA ALA A 47 8.89 7.32 -4.48
C ALA A 47 9.28 8.12 -3.23
N LYS A 48 8.60 9.25 -2.98
CA LYS A 48 8.88 10.07 -1.79
C LYS A 48 8.48 9.37 -0.49
N VAL A 49 7.38 8.62 -0.49
CA VAL A 49 6.96 7.81 0.65
C VAL A 49 8.01 6.75 0.96
N SER A 50 8.50 6.03 -0.05
CA SER A 50 9.57 5.03 0.12
C SER A 50 10.88 5.65 0.62
N GLU A 51 11.30 6.81 0.10
CA GLU A 51 12.50 7.55 0.55
C GLU A 51 12.44 7.92 2.04
N LEU A 52 11.24 8.10 2.60
CA LEU A 52 11.02 8.52 3.98
C LEU A 52 10.75 7.34 4.94
N ASP A 53 10.98 6.09 4.50
CA ASP A 53 10.53 4.86 5.16
C ASP A 53 9.03 4.90 5.53
N GLY A 54 8.25 5.58 4.70
CA GLY A 54 6.81 5.74 4.85
C GLY A 54 6.06 4.55 4.27
N HIS A 55 4.74 4.62 4.38
CA HIS A 55 3.86 3.60 3.83
C HIS A 55 2.63 4.24 3.22
N LYS A 56 2.32 3.92 1.96
CA LYS A 56 1.17 4.48 1.25
C LYS A 56 -0.07 3.64 1.57
N SER A 57 -1.20 4.31 1.84
CA SER A 57 -2.48 3.61 1.93
C SER A 57 -3.04 3.32 0.54
N LEU A 58 -3.63 2.14 0.34
CA LEU A 58 -4.20 1.67 -0.93
C LEU A 58 -5.59 2.25 -1.25
N TYR A 59 -5.84 3.50 -0.85
CA TYR A 59 -7.11 4.19 -1.11
C TYR A 59 -7.12 4.94 -2.45
N SER A 60 -5.94 5.32 -2.94
CA SER A 60 -5.73 5.95 -4.24
C SER A 60 -5.09 4.97 -5.21
N ASP A 61 -5.04 5.33 -6.50
CA ASP A 61 -4.30 4.58 -7.52
C ASP A 61 -2.86 4.27 -7.08
N SER A 62 -2.43 3.04 -7.31
CA SER A 62 -1.10 2.54 -7.00
C SER A 62 -0.38 2.08 -8.26
N TYR A 63 0.92 2.35 -8.36
CA TYR A 63 1.70 2.10 -9.58
C TYR A 63 3.00 1.30 -9.35
N TYR A 64 3.10 0.65 -8.20
CA TYR A 64 4.18 -0.27 -7.85
C TYR A 64 4.32 -1.43 -8.86
N THR A 65 5.53 -1.95 -9.02
CA THR A 65 5.70 -3.27 -9.65
C THR A 65 5.11 -4.36 -8.76
N ARG A 66 4.98 -5.58 -9.30
CA ARG A 66 4.49 -6.71 -8.51
C ARG A 66 5.42 -7.01 -7.32
N GLU A 67 6.71 -6.96 -7.56
CA GLU A 67 7.75 -7.24 -6.58
C GLU A 67 7.73 -6.20 -5.46
N GLU A 68 7.73 -4.91 -5.80
CA GLU A 68 7.61 -3.81 -4.83
C GLU A 68 6.32 -3.92 -4.01
N PHE A 69 5.21 -4.27 -4.67
CA PHE A 69 3.93 -4.41 -3.99
C PHE A 69 3.93 -5.59 -3.00
N ASP A 70 4.49 -6.73 -3.39
CA ASP A 70 4.57 -7.90 -2.51
C ASP A 70 5.44 -7.61 -1.27
N GLU A 71 6.55 -6.88 -1.43
CA GLU A 71 7.39 -6.44 -0.32
C GLU A 71 6.65 -5.50 0.64
N LEU A 72 5.85 -4.57 0.11
CA LEU A 72 5.15 -3.58 0.92
C LEU A 72 3.86 -4.13 1.57
N TYR A 73 3.10 -4.97 0.87
CA TYR A 73 1.73 -5.33 1.28
C TYR A 73 1.57 -6.82 1.64
N GLY A 74 2.67 -7.45 2.05
CA GLY A 74 2.67 -8.72 2.77
C GLY A 74 2.85 -9.98 1.92
N GLY A 75 3.03 -9.86 0.61
CA GLY A 75 3.47 -10.93 -0.30
C GLY A 75 2.96 -12.33 0.03
N GLU A 76 3.85 -13.21 0.49
CA GLU A 76 3.52 -14.59 0.84
C GLU A 76 2.50 -14.70 1.99
N SER A 77 2.60 -13.83 3.00
CA SER A 77 1.64 -13.81 4.10
C SER A 77 0.22 -13.53 3.57
N TYR A 78 0.07 -12.54 2.69
CA TYR A 78 -1.21 -12.28 2.02
C TYR A 78 -1.68 -13.50 1.21
N SER A 79 -0.78 -14.10 0.43
CA SER A 79 -1.12 -15.24 -0.43
C SER A 79 -1.63 -16.45 0.36
N THR A 80 -1.10 -16.65 1.58
CA THR A 80 -1.50 -17.73 2.48
C THR A 80 -2.89 -17.48 3.02
N GLU A 81 -3.15 -16.29 3.57
CA GLU A 81 -4.48 -15.92 4.07
C GLU A 81 -5.54 -15.96 2.96
N LYS A 82 -5.18 -15.52 1.75
CA LYS A 82 -6.07 -15.57 0.58
C LYS A 82 -6.51 -17.00 0.25
N LYS A 83 -5.60 -17.98 0.29
CA LYS A 83 -5.93 -19.39 0.04
C LYS A 83 -6.81 -19.98 1.13
N ILE A 84 -6.61 -19.57 2.39
CA ILE A 84 -7.41 -20.06 3.53
C ILE A 84 -8.84 -19.52 3.44
N TYR A 85 -9.01 -18.23 3.16
CA TYR A 85 -10.30 -17.56 3.25
C TYR A 85 -11.05 -17.39 1.92
N ASP A 86 -10.38 -17.53 0.78
CA ASP A 86 -11.00 -17.53 -0.55
C ASP A 86 -10.30 -18.53 -1.49
N PRO A 87 -10.38 -19.84 -1.17
CA PRO A 87 -9.68 -20.89 -1.91
C PRO A 87 -10.09 -20.96 -3.39
N ASP A 88 -11.34 -20.61 -3.70
CA ASP A 88 -11.89 -20.61 -5.06
C ASP A 88 -11.60 -19.30 -5.82
N SER A 89 -10.85 -18.37 -5.21
CA SER A 89 -10.47 -17.07 -5.80
C SER A 89 -11.66 -16.28 -6.36
N ARG A 90 -12.78 -16.24 -5.61
CA ARG A 90 -13.98 -15.48 -6.01
C ARG A 90 -13.73 -13.97 -6.03
N LEU A 91 -12.90 -13.48 -5.12
CA LEU A 91 -12.50 -12.10 -5.04
C LEU A 91 -11.15 -11.92 -5.75
N LEU A 92 -10.94 -10.74 -6.30
CA LEU A 92 -9.63 -10.34 -6.84
C LEU A 92 -8.55 -10.43 -5.76
N ASP A 93 -7.32 -10.68 -6.19
CA ASP A 93 -6.17 -10.52 -5.31
C ASP A 93 -5.86 -9.03 -5.07
N LEU A 94 -5.05 -8.75 -4.04
CA LEU A 94 -4.79 -7.39 -3.59
C LEU A 94 -4.06 -6.57 -4.66
N TYR A 95 -3.15 -7.18 -5.42
CA TYR A 95 -2.41 -6.51 -6.49
C TYR A 95 -3.30 -6.22 -7.70
N ALA A 96 -4.11 -7.20 -8.11
CA ALA A 96 -5.09 -7.07 -9.18
C ALA A 96 -6.06 -5.91 -8.89
N LYS A 97 -6.57 -5.86 -7.64
CA LYS A 97 -7.47 -4.80 -7.19
C LYS A 97 -6.77 -3.43 -7.12
N ALA A 98 -5.62 -3.34 -6.45
CA ALA A 98 -5.02 -2.06 -6.06
C ALA A 98 -4.17 -1.43 -7.17
N VAL A 99 -3.51 -2.25 -7.99
CA VAL A 99 -2.56 -1.78 -9.03
C VAL A 99 -3.14 -1.97 -10.42
N GLN A 100 -3.68 -3.16 -10.73
CA GLN A 100 -4.18 -3.45 -12.09
C GLN A 100 -5.59 -2.89 -12.34
N ARG A 101 -6.36 -2.61 -11.27
CA ARG A 101 -7.74 -2.10 -11.33
C ARG A 101 -8.67 -3.01 -12.16
N ARG A 102 -8.47 -4.31 -12.04
CA ARG A 102 -9.27 -5.37 -12.66
C ARG A 102 -10.10 -6.07 -11.61
#